data_AF-A0A1J5CJK6-F1
#
_entry.id   AF-A0A1J5CJK6-F1
#
_cell.length_a   1.000
_cell.length_b   1.000
_cell.length_c   1.000
_cell.angle_alpha   90.00
_cell.angle_beta   90.00
_cell.angle_gamma   90.00
#
_symmetry.space_group_name_H-M   'P 1'
#
loop_
_entity.id
_entity.type
_entity.pdbx_description
1 polymer ?
#
loop_
_entity_poly.entity_id
_entity_poly.type
_entity_poly.pdbx_seq_one_letter_code
_entity_poly.pdbx_strand_id
1 'polypeptide(L)'
;MLIIIDTNAWIAGVRQKVDIFRELNRLFGEYELLVSSFICEELIKVAKKTKKGKDKQAAKIALDLIKIRKLKITETNSNQDIDSNIIDLIKNLRRQNKEIVLVTNDKDLQARAKYIGAKIIAWKRGKILDTI
;
A
#
# COMPACT_ATOMS: atom_id res chain seq x y z
N MET A 1 -6.64 12.21 -6.96
CA MET A 1 -5.64 11.88 -5.90
C MET A 1 -5.18 10.45 -6.09
N LEU A 2 -3.90 10.17 -5.81
CA LEU A 2 -3.29 8.86 -5.97
C LEU A 2 -3.00 8.21 -4.61
N ILE A 3 -3.39 6.96 -4.44
CA ILE A 3 -3.20 6.18 -3.22
C ILE A 3 -2.19 5.07 -3.47
N ILE A 4 -1.15 5.01 -2.64
CA ILE A 4 -0.17 3.94 -2.60
C ILE A 4 -0.44 3.15 -1.31
N ILE A 5 -0.57 1.82 -1.43
CA ILE A 5 -0.75 0.94 -0.27
C ILE A 5 0.48 0.07 -0.11
N ASP A 6 1.11 0.16 1.05
CA ASP A 6 2.22 -0.68 1.46
C ASP A 6 1.79 -2.17 1.62
N THR A 7 2.70 -3.11 1.37
CA THR A 7 2.48 -4.56 1.50
C THR A 7 1.91 -4.92 2.87
N ASN A 8 2.46 -4.32 3.93
CA ASN A 8 2.00 -4.57 5.30
C ASN A 8 0.56 -4.09 5.53
N ALA A 9 0.16 -3.00 4.88
CA ALA A 9 -1.21 -2.51 4.96
C ALA A 9 -2.21 -3.43 4.23
N TRP A 10 -1.82 -4.04 3.11
CA TRP A 10 -2.62 -5.08 2.45
C TRP A 10 -2.85 -6.29 3.36
N ILE A 11 -1.77 -6.83 3.91
CA ILE A 11 -1.83 -8.01 4.79
C ILE A 11 -2.67 -7.68 6.04
N ALA A 12 -2.45 -6.52 6.65
CA ALA A 12 -3.18 -6.08 7.83
C ALA A 12 -4.68 -5.93 7.57
N GLY A 13 -5.07 -5.36 6.43
CA GLY A 13 -6.48 -5.20 6.04
C GLY A 13 -7.18 -6.55 5.92
N VAL A 14 -6.55 -7.50 5.20
CA VAL A 14 -7.12 -8.85 5.05
C VAL A 14 -7.18 -9.60 6.38
N ARG A 15 -6.14 -9.52 7.22
CA ARG A 15 -6.14 -10.16 8.55
C ARG A 15 -7.26 -9.67 9.45
N GLN A 16 -7.56 -8.38 9.38
CA GLN A 16 -8.61 -7.75 10.16
C GLN A 16 -9.99 -7.91 9.51
N LYS A 17 -10.09 -8.60 8.37
CA LYS A 17 -11.31 -8.75 7.57
C LYS A 17 -11.94 -7.41 7.20
N VAL A 18 -11.10 -6.42 6.90
CA VAL A 18 -11.55 -5.09 6.49
C VAL A 18 -11.48 -4.98 4.97
N ASP A 19 -12.56 -4.50 4.38
CA ASP A 19 -12.57 -4.12 2.97
C ASP A 19 -11.86 -2.78 2.79
N ILE A 20 -10.60 -2.84 2.35
CA ILE A 20 -9.76 -1.67 2.11
C ILE A 20 -10.37 -0.72 1.09
N PHE A 21 -11.05 -1.23 0.04
CA PHE A 21 -11.65 -0.38 -0.99
C PHE A 21 -12.88 0.35 -0.45
N ARG A 22 -13.69 -0.33 0.35
CA ARG A 22 -14.83 0.31 1.02
C ARG A 22 -14.38 1.44 1.94
N GLU A 23 -13.31 1.24 2.71
CA GLU A 23 -12.78 2.27 3.61
C GLU A 23 -12.16 3.43 2.85
N LEU A 24 -11.41 3.17 1.76
CA LEU A 24 -10.87 4.23 0.91
C LEU A 24 -11.99 5.03 0.22
N ASN A 25 -13.04 4.36 -0.29
CA ASN A 25 -14.22 5.02 -0.85
C ASN A 25 -14.91 5.89 0.19
N ARG A 26 -15.03 5.43 1.45
CA ARG A 26 -15.63 6.20 2.54
C ARG A 26 -14.85 7.49 2.85
N LEU A 27 -13.52 7.44 2.77
CA LEU A 27 -12.66 8.57 3.10
C LEU A 27 -12.49 9.57 1.96
N PHE A 28 -12.39 9.08 0.72
CA PHE A 28 -11.95 9.88 -0.41
C PHE A 28 -12.98 10.04 -1.52
N GLY A 29 -13.98 9.17 -1.58
CA GLY A 29 -14.88 9.07 -2.73
C GLY A 29 -14.13 8.56 -3.95
N GLU A 30 -13.52 9.47 -4.70
CA GLU A 30 -12.79 9.18 -5.94
C GLU A 30 -11.28 9.16 -5.73
N TYR A 31 -10.64 8.08 -6.15
CA TYR A 31 -9.19 7.93 -6.09
C TYR A 31 -8.66 6.99 -7.18
N GLU A 32 -7.39 7.18 -7.52
CA GLU A 32 -6.62 6.22 -8.30
C GLU A 32 -5.72 5.42 -7.37
N LEU A 33 -5.67 4.10 -7.54
CA LEU A 33 -4.81 3.27 -6.73
C LEU A 33 -3.60 2.79 -7.53
N LEU A 34 -2.42 3.07 -7.00
CA LEU A 34 -1.15 2.66 -7.58
C LEU A 34 -0.55 1.51 -6.78
N VAL A 35 -0.26 0.41 -7.45
CA VAL A 35 0.49 -0.70 -6.89
C VAL A 35 1.79 -0.81 -7.66
N SER A 36 2.93 -0.86 -6.97
CA SER A 36 4.20 -1.05 -7.65
C SER A 36 4.50 -2.54 -7.82
N SER A 37 5.33 -2.89 -8.81
CA SER A 37 5.80 -4.26 -9.02
C SER A 37 6.46 -4.84 -7.77
N PHE A 38 7.23 -4.03 -7.02
CA PHE A 38 7.88 -4.47 -5.78
C PHE A 38 6.88 -4.88 -4.69
N ILE A 39 5.70 -4.24 -4.59
CA ILE A 39 4.65 -4.60 -3.63
C ILE A 39 4.11 -5.99 -3.99
N CYS A 40 3.83 -6.22 -5.28
CA CYS A 40 3.41 -7.52 -5.78
C CYS A 40 4.46 -8.60 -5.51
N GLU A 41 5.74 -8.31 -5.76
CA GLU A 41 6.84 -9.23 -5.48
C GLU A 41 6.95 -9.60 -4.00
N GLU A 42 6.79 -8.63 -3.10
CA GLU A 42 6.82 -8.87 -1.67
C GLU A 42 5.65 -9.74 -1.21
N LEU A 43 4.42 -9.44 -1.67
CA LEU A 43 3.26 -10.29 -1.42
C LEU A 43 3.48 -11.72 -1.94
N ILE A 44 4.10 -11.88 -3.11
CA ILE A 44 4.47 -13.19 -3.66
C ILE A 44 5.50 -13.88 -2.76
N LYS A 45 6.54 -13.17 -2.29
CA LYS A 45 7.54 -13.69 -1.36
C LYS A 45 6.88 -14.16 -0.06
N VAL A 46 5.99 -13.36 0.53
CA VAL A 46 5.23 -13.72 1.74
C VAL A 46 4.34 -14.94 1.48
N ALA A 47 3.63 -14.98 0.36
CA ALA A 47 2.79 -16.11 -0.01
C ALA A 47 3.57 -17.43 -0.24
N LYS A 48 4.85 -17.34 -0.62
CA LYS A 48 5.75 -18.49 -0.88
C LYS A 48 6.56 -18.93 0.33
N LYS A 49 7.05 -18.01 1.17
CA LYS A 49 8.00 -18.31 2.27
C LYS A 49 7.41 -19.20 3.37
N THR A 50 6.10 -19.15 3.62
CA THR A 50 5.49 -19.85 4.76
C THR A 50 4.77 -21.14 4.33
N LYS A 51 5.01 -22.27 5.02
CA LYS A 51 4.28 -23.53 4.76
C LYS A 51 2.80 -23.43 5.16
N LYS A 52 2.47 -22.78 6.28
CA LYS A 52 1.12 -22.50 6.80
C LYS A 52 1.11 -21.14 7.54
N GLY A 53 -0.03 -20.44 7.62
CA GLY A 53 -0.17 -19.22 8.42
C GLY A 53 -1.20 -18.21 7.90
N LYS A 54 -1.69 -17.33 8.79
CA LYS A 54 -2.66 -16.27 8.47
C LYS A 54 -2.09 -15.26 7.46
N ASP A 55 -0.80 -14.95 7.53
CA ASP A 55 -0.14 -13.99 6.64
C ASP A 55 -0.03 -14.50 5.20
N LYS A 56 0.20 -15.81 5.02
CA LYS A 56 0.19 -16.45 3.71
C LYS A 56 -1.17 -16.32 3.02
N GLN A 57 -2.25 -16.61 3.77
CA GLN A 57 -3.61 -16.48 3.23
C GLN A 57 -3.91 -15.02 2.92
N ALA A 58 -3.52 -14.11 3.81
CA ALA A 58 -3.69 -12.68 3.61
C ALA A 58 -2.97 -12.16 2.36
N ALA A 59 -1.71 -12.57 2.14
CA ALA A 59 -0.95 -12.17 0.97
C ALA A 59 -1.54 -12.71 -0.34
N LYS A 60 -2.07 -13.95 -0.34
CA LYS A 60 -2.77 -14.51 -1.51
C LYS A 60 -4.04 -13.73 -1.84
N ILE A 61 -4.88 -13.47 -0.84
CA ILE A 61 -6.09 -12.68 -1.00
C ILE A 61 -5.75 -11.27 -1.50
N ALA A 62 -4.72 -10.63 -0.96
CA ALA A 62 -4.27 -9.32 -1.41
C ALA A 62 -3.85 -9.33 -2.90
N LEU A 63 -3.07 -10.34 -3.33
CA LEU A 63 -2.70 -10.50 -4.74
C LEU A 63 -3.93 -10.71 -5.64
N ASP A 64 -4.91 -11.49 -5.20
CA ASP A 64 -6.14 -11.72 -5.96
C ASP A 64 -6.98 -10.43 -6.06
N LEU A 65 -7.07 -9.65 -4.98
CA LEU A 65 -7.73 -8.34 -4.98
C LEU A 65 -7.06 -7.37 -5.96
N ILE A 66 -5.73 -7.32 -5.98
CA ILE A 66 -4.96 -6.48 -6.91
C ILE A 66 -5.26 -6.84 -8.36
N LYS A 67 -5.30 -8.16 -8.66
CA LYS A 67 -5.62 -8.67 -10.00
C LYS A 67 -7.06 -8.37 -10.41
N ILE A 68 -8.03 -8.66 -9.54
CA ILE A 68 -9.46 -8.48 -9.82
C ILE A 68 -9.77 -7.00 -10.10
N ARG A 69 -9.13 -6.09 -9.36
CA ARG A 69 -9.32 -4.65 -9.52
C ARG A 69 -8.54 -4.04 -10.69
N LYS A 70 -7.78 -4.83 -11.45
CA LYS A 70 -6.98 -4.41 -12.60
C LYS A 70 -6.14 -3.16 -12.30
N LEU A 71 -5.54 -3.15 -11.10
CA LEU A 71 -4.78 -1.99 -10.63
C LEU A 71 -3.58 -1.75 -11.54
N LYS A 72 -3.29 -0.49 -11.83
CA LYS A 72 -2.14 -0.14 -12.65
C LYS A 72 -0.88 -0.50 -11.89
N ILE A 73 -0.10 -1.43 -12.44
CA ILE A 73 1.19 -1.81 -11.89
C ILE A 73 2.25 -0.92 -12.53
N THR A 74 2.94 -0.11 -11.72
CA THR A 74 4.15 0.58 -12.18
C THR A 74 5.34 -0.34 -12.03
N GLU A 75 6.02 -0.60 -13.13
CA GLU A 75 7.30 -1.29 -13.11
C GLU A 75 8.38 -0.37 -12.56
N THR A 76 9.09 -0.85 -11.55
CA THR A 76 10.25 -0.17 -10.99
C THR A 76 11.39 -1.15 -10.89
N ASN A 77 12.47 -0.91 -11.65
CA ASN A 77 13.72 -1.66 -11.53
C ASN A 77 14.58 -0.97 -10.48
N SER A 78 14.61 -1.51 -9.27
CA SER A 78 15.46 -0.97 -8.20
C SER A 78 16.06 -2.09 -7.35
N ASN A 79 17.34 -1.96 -7.05
CA ASN A 79 18.07 -2.84 -6.12
C ASN A 79 17.99 -2.35 -4.66
N GLN A 80 17.22 -1.28 -4.40
CA GLN A 80 17.04 -0.73 -3.05
C GLN A 80 15.98 -1.51 -2.26
N ASP A 81 15.96 -1.27 -0.95
CA ASP A 81 14.87 -1.73 -0.08
C ASP A 81 13.50 -1.13 -0.49
N ILE A 82 12.44 -1.81 -0.09
CA ILE A 82 11.07 -1.50 -0.49
C ILE A 82 10.63 -0.11 -0.03
N ASP A 83 11.00 0.28 1.19
CA ASP A 83 10.61 1.58 1.76
C ASP A 83 11.27 2.72 0.97
N SER A 84 12.54 2.58 0.61
CA SER A 84 13.24 3.52 -0.26
C SER A 84 12.59 3.63 -1.64
N ASN A 85 12.15 2.51 -2.22
CA ASN A 85 11.42 2.52 -3.49
C ASN A 85 10.06 3.23 -3.40
N ILE A 86 9.32 3.04 -2.30
CA ILE A 86 8.06 3.76 -2.04
C ILE A 86 8.33 5.27 -1.98
N ILE A 87 9.37 5.69 -1.25
CA ILE A 87 9.72 7.09 -1.09
C ILE A 87 10.10 7.74 -2.43
N ASP A 88 10.91 7.08 -3.25
CA ASP A 88 11.31 7.63 -4.54
C ASP A 88 10.15 7.66 -5.55
N LEU A 89 9.26 6.67 -5.51
CA LEU A 89 7.99 6.71 -6.25
C LEU A 89 7.15 7.93 -5.86
N ILE A 90 6.96 8.18 -4.56
CA ILE A 90 6.21 9.34 -4.07
C ILE A 90 6.85 10.65 -4.55
N LYS A 91 8.18 10.80 -4.43
CA LYS A 91 8.89 12.00 -4.91
C LYS A 91 8.65 12.24 -6.39
N ASN A 92 8.76 11.19 -7.22
CA ASN A 92 8.58 11.31 -8.66
C ASN A 92 7.15 11.70 -9.04
N LEU A 93 6.14 11.13 -8.39
CA LEU A 93 4.75 11.49 -8.65
C LEU A 93 4.41 12.90 -8.16
N ARG A 94 4.99 13.33 -7.03
CA ARG A 94 4.82 14.70 -6.55
C ARG A 94 5.45 15.75 -7.47
N ARG A 95 6.60 15.46 -8.08
CA ARG A 95 7.19 16.33 -9.13
C ARG A 95 6.25 16.54 -10.31
N GLN A 96 5.29 15.63 -10.52
CA GLN A 96 4.23 15.74 -11.52
C GLN A 96 2.94 16.39 -10.98
N ASN A 97 3.04 17.11 -9.84
CA ASN A 97 1.92 17.78 -9.15
C ASN A 97 0.75 16.84 -8.78
N LYS A 98 1.04 15.55 -8.55
CA LYS A 98 0.03 14.60 -8.06
C LYS A 98 -0.09 14.69 -6.54
N GLU A 99 -1.32 14.75 -6.05
CA GLU A 99 -1.64 14.58 -4.64
C GLU A 99 -1.52 13.10 -4.25
N ILE A 100 -0.65 12.79 -3.29
CA ILE A 100 -0.31 11.42 -2.90
C ILE A 100 -0.75 11.13 -1.46
N VAL A 101 -1.37 9.98 -1.30
CA VAL A 101 -1.69 9.36 -0.02
C VAL A 101 -0.92 8.05 0.09
N LEU A 102 -0.21 7.85 1.20
CA LEU A 102 0.42 6.59 1.54
C LEU A 102 -0.35 5.91 2.67
N VAL A 103 -0.73 4.64 2.45
CA VAL A 103 -1.32 3.77 3.46
C VAL A 103 -0.25 2.85 4.01
N THR A 104 0.24 3.11 5.21
CA THR A 104 1.21 2.26 5.92
C THR A 104 1.09 2.39 7.44
N ASN A 105 1.40 1.32 8.15
CA ASN A 105 1.51 1.33 9.62
C ASN A 105 2.94 1.55 10.11
N ASP A 106 3.93 1.56 9.21
CA ASP A 106 5.33 1.73 9.60
C ASP A 106 5.63 3.19 9.94
N LYS A 107 6.07 3.46 11.17
CA LYS A 107 6.27 4.83 11.65
C LYS A 107 7.43 5.55 10.96
N ASP A 108 8.48 4.84 10.58
CA ASP A 108 9.62 5.43 9.88
C ASP A 108 9.22 5.83 8.46
N LEU A 109 8.53 4.94 7.75
CA LEU A 109 8.02 5.21 6.41
C LEU A 109 7.00 6.36 6.42
N GLN A 110 6.13 6.43 7.44
CA GLN A 110 5.23 7.57 7.63
C GLN A 110 6.00 8.89 7.76
N ALA A 111 7.03 8.94 8.61
CA ALA A 111 7.82 10.16 8.83
C ALA A 111 8.52 10.60 7.53
N ARG A 112 9.16 9.66 6.83
CA ARG A 112 9.83 9.90 5.54
C ARG A 112 8.86 10.40 4.47
N ALA A 113 7.67 9.80 4.37
CA ALA A 113 6.65 10.18 3.40
C ALA A 113 6.00 11.54 3.72
N LYS A 114 5.77 11.86 5.00
CA LYS A 114 5.31 13.20 5.42
C LYS A 114 6.31 14.29 5.08
N TYR A 115 7.60 14.03 5.32
CA TYR A 115 8.66 14.99 5.03
C TYR A 115 8.67 15.42 3.55
N ILE A 116 8.32 14.52 2.63
CA ILE A 116 8.21 14.82 1.20
C ILE A 116 6.80 15.27 0.78
N GLY A 117 5.89 15.46 1.73
CA GLY A 117 4.57 16.07 1.55
C GLY A 117 3.41 15.11 1.25
N ALA A 118 3.60 13.80 1.35
CA ALA A 118 2.48 12.86 1.18
C ALA A 118 1.55 12.87 2.41
N LYS A 119 0.26 12.69 2.16
CA LYS A 119 -0.75 12.44 3.19
C LYS A 119 -0.59 11.00 3.70
N ILE A 120 -0.75 10.78 5.00
CA ILE A 120 -0.55 9.47 5.63
C ILE A 120 -1.82 8.92 6.21
N ILE A 121 -2.02 7.63 5.97
CA ILE A 121 -3.11 6.85 6.52
C ILE A 121 -2.57 5.58 7.14
N ALA A 122 -3.14 5.20 8.28
CA ALA A 122 -2.78 3.98 8.99
C ALA A 122 -4.02 3.22 9.45
N TRP A 123 -3.86 1.91 9.64
CA TRP A 123 -4.87 1.08 10.29
C TRP A 123 -4.86 1.29 11.80
N LYS A 124 -6.04 1.44 12.41
CA LYS A 124 -6.21 1.34 13.87
C LYS A 124 -7.52 0.65 14.18
N ARG A 125 -7.44 -0.42 15.00
CA ARG A 125 -8.61 -1.17 15.49
C ARG A 125 -9.58 -1.60 14.37
N GLY A 126 -9.07 -2.15 13.27
CA GLY A 126 -9.92 -2.63 12.16
C GLY A 126 -10.54 -1.54 11.30
N LYS A 127 -10.07 -0.29 11.37
CA LYS A 127 -10.50 0.80 10.49
C LYS A 127 -9.31 1.55 9.93
N ILE A 128 -9.51 2.16 8.77
CA ILE A 128 -8.58 3.14 8.24
C ILE A 128 -8.80 4.45 9.00
N LEU A 129 -7.74 4.98 9.60
CA LEU A 129 -7.80 6.28 10.27
C LEU A 129 -7.70 7.42 9.27
N ASP A 130 -8.42 8.50 9.58
CA ASP A 130 -8.24 9.77 8.90
C ASP A 130 -6.83 10.35 9.16
N THR A 131 -6.38 11.12 8.18
CA THR A 131 -5.04 11.70 8.05
C THR A 131 -4.57 12.44 9.32
N ILE A 132 -3.30 12.25 9.70
CA ILE A 132 -2.56 13.10 10.67
C ILE A 132 -1.50 13.91 9.91
#